data_AF-A0A943B085-F1
#
_entry.id   AF-A0A943B085-F1
#
_cell.length_a   1.000
_cell.length_b   1.000
_cell.length_c   1.000
_cell.angle_alpha   90.00
_cell.angle_beta   90.00
_cell.angle_gamma   90.00
#
_symmetry.space_group_name_H-M   'P 1'
#
loop_
_entity.id
_entity.type
_entity.pdbx_description
1 polymer ?
#
loop_
_entity_poly.entity_id
_entity_poly.type
_entity_poly.pdbx_seq_one_letter_code
_entity_poly.pdbx_strand_id
1 'polypeptide(L)'
;MKKALAKFKQDLLFGTSHMIPFIVAGGIVGNVIGFLMNVINHAPWGGWIVLPVVEGKMGYIIGTLAGALTTAVIVNILKKPVAEREAEAASDDTDVDLDMDF
;
A
#
# COMPACT_ATOMS: atom_id res chain seq x y z
N MET A 1 24.62 -21.70 -6.19
CA MET A 1 24.63 -20.45 -5.39
C MET A 1 23.77 -19.34 -5.97
N LYS A 2 23.95 -18.89 -7.22
CA LYS A 2 23.12 -17.82 -7.83
C LYS A 2 21.60 -18.09 -7.83
N LYS A 3 21.17 -19.35 -8.02
CA LYS A 3 19.75 -19.76 -7.99
C LYS A 3 19.11 -19.67 -6.59
N ALA A 4 19.85 -19.98 -5.53
CA ALA A 4 19.36 -19.87 -4.14
C ALA A 4 19.23 -18.40 -3.72
N LEU A 5 20.17 -17.55 -4.16
CA LEU A 5 20.12 -16.10 -3.94
C LEU A 5 18.96 -15.45 -4.72
N ALA A 6 18.69 -15.92 -5.94
CA ALA A 6 17.52 -15.50 -6.71
C ALA A 6 16.20 -15.95 -6.04
N LYS A 7 16.13 -17.19 -5.54
CA LYS A 7 14.97 -17.72 -4.83
C LYS A 7 14.75 -17.06 -3.46
N PHE A 8 15.80 -16.82 -2.68
CA PHE A 8 15.71 -16.07 -1.42
C PHE A 8 15.32 -14.60 -1.66
N LYS A 9 15.85 -13.98 -2.72
CA LYS A 9 15.42 -12.65 -3.16
C LYS A 9 13.95 -12.65 -3.61
N GLN A 10 13.49 -13.73 -4.26
CA GLN A 10 12.10 -13.95 -4.64
C GLN A 10 11.25 -14.09 -3.35
N ASP A 11 11.56 -14.99 -2.44
CA ASP A 11 10.80 -15.21 -1.21
C ASP A 11 10.79 -13.97 -0.27
N LEU A 12 11.88 -13.18 -0.26
CA LEU A 12 11.97 -11.88 0.44
C LEU A 12 11.08 -10.79 -0.19
N LEU A 13 10.75 -10.92 -1.49
CA LEU A 13 9.98 -9.95 -2.26
C LEU A 13 8.52 -10.37 -2.47
N PHE A 14 8.19 -11.67 -2.30
CA PHE A 14 6.88 -12.25 -2.59
C PHE A 14 6.18 -12.87 -1.36
N GLY A 15 6.80 -12.85 -0.17
CA GLY A 15 6.10 -13.13 1.09
C GLY A 15 5.42 -11.88 1.66
N THR A 16 4.12 -11.96 1.95
CA THR A 16 3.33 -10.87 2.58
C THR A 16 4.03 -10.24 3.78
N SER A 17 4.67 -11.05 4.63
CA SER A 17 5.39 -10.60 5.82
C SER A 17 6.53 -9.62 5.55
N HIS A 18 7.18 -9.67 4.38
CA HIS A 18 8.28 -8.77 4.04
C HIS A 18 7.82 -7.49 3.34
N MET A 19 6.59 -7.44 2.81
CA MET A 19 6.01 -6.24 2.20
C MET A 19 5.45 -5.27 3.26
N ILE A 20 4.98 -5.80 4.40
CA ILE A 20 4.44 -5.05 5.53
C ILE A 20 5.36 -3.88 5.97
N PRO A 21 6.66 -4.07 6.25
CA PRO A 21 7.50 -2.97 6.73
C PRO A 21 7.60 -1.80 5.74
N PHE A 22 7.55 -2.05 4.43
CA PHE A 22 7.61 -0.99 3.42
C PHE A 22 6.29 -0.22 3.31
N ILE A 23 5.17 -0.92 3.38
CA ILE A 23 3.83 -0.31 3.40
C ILE A 23 3.65 0.52 4.67
N VAL A 24 4.09 0.00 5.82
CA VAL A 24 4.06 0.72 7.11
C VAL A 24 4.93 1.97 7.05
N ALA A 25 6.12 1.90 6.45
CA ALA A 25 6.99 3.07 6.28
C ALA A 25 6.31 4.19 5.48
N GLY A 26 5.66 3.86 4.35
CA GLY A 26 4.89 4.85 3.59
C GLY A 26 3.68 5.39 4.35
N GLY A 27 2.99 4.54 5.12
CA GLY A 27 1.88 4.93 5.98
C GLY A 27 2.28 5.92 7.09
N ILE A 28 3.45 5.71 7.71
CA ILE A 28 4.01 6.66 8.69
C ILE A 28 4.24 8.02 8.04
N VAL A 29 4.88 8.05 6.86
CA VAL A 29 5.15 9.31 6.15
C VAL A 29 3.87 10.03 5.77
N GLY A 30 2.87 9.30 5.25
CA GLY A 30 1.57 9.89 4.91
C GLY A 30 0.84 10.48 6.12
N ASN A 31 0.87 9.80 7.27
CA ASN A 31 0.27 10.28 8.52
C ASN A 31 1.00 11.50 9.10
N VAL A 32 2.34 11.51 9.08
CA VAL A 32 3.12 12.67 9.53
C VAL A 32 2.78 13.90 8.70
N ILE A 33 2.69 13.76 7.37
CA ILE A 33 2.30 14.84 6.46
C ILE A 33 0.87 15.31 6.75
N GLY A 34 -0.06 14.38 7.01
CA GLY A 34 -1.42 14.69 7.43
C GLY A 34 -1.48 15.48 8.75
N PHE A 35 -0.71 15.07 9.77
CA PHE A 35 -0.66 15.78 11.04
C PHE A 35 -0.04 17.18 10.92
N LEU A 36 1.00 17.34 10.10
CA LEU A 36 1.59 18.66 9.84
C LEU A 36 0.61 19.63 9.16
N MET A 37 -0.30 19.10 8.33
CA MET A 37 -1.36 19.89 7.68
C MET A 37 -2.66 19.97 8.50
N ASN A 38 -2.63 19.54 9.77
CA ASN A 38 -3.77 19.59 10.70
C ASN A 38 -5.02 18.86 10.15
N VAL A 39 -4.79 17.68 9.54
CA VAL A 39 -5.86 16.82 9.00
C VAL A 39 -6.50 16.03 10.14
N ILE A 40 -7.83 16.04 10.22
CA ILE A 40 -8.60 15.25 11.18
C ILE A 40 -9.57 14.33 10.44
N ASN A 41 -9.52 13.03 10.76
CA ASN A 41 -10.47 12.04 10.27
C ASN A 41 -11.44 11.66 11.39
N HIS A 42 -12.73 11.88 11.16
CA HIS A 42 -13.79 11.55 12.11
C HIS A 42 -14.30 10.10 11.99
N ALA A 43 -13.92 9.39 10.93
CA ALA A 43 -14.34 8.02 10.71
C ALA A 43 -13.38 7.02 11.40
N PRO A 44 -13.90 5.94 12.02
CA PRO A 44 -13.07 4.86 12.57
C PRO A 44 -12.44 3.95 11.50
N TRP A 45 -12.70 4.21 10.22
CA TRP A 45 -12.10 3.53 9.06
C TRP A 45 -11.24 4.50 8.23
N GLY A 46 -10.38 3.96 7.36
CA GLY A 46 -9.50 4.74 6.48
C GLY A 46 -9.95 4.73 5.01
N GLY A 47 -9.07 5.20 4.12
CA GLY A 47 -9.26 5.14 2.66
C GLY A 47 -9.81 6.42 2.03
N TRP A 48 -10.10 6.41 0.74
CA TRP A 48 -10.56 7.60 0.02
C TRP A 48 -12.06 7.89 0.27
N ILE A 49 -12.78 6.92 0.84
CA ILE A 49 -14.20 7.05 1.20
C ILE A 49 -14.44 8.08 2.32
N VAL A 50 -13.44 8.37 3.16
CA VAL A 50 -13.59 9.32 4.27
C VAL A 50 -13.41 10.79 3.86
N LEU A 51 -13.01 11.07 2.60
CA LEU A 51 -12.81 12.43 2.10
C LEU A 51 -13.98 13.41 2.34
N PRO A 52 -15.27 13.00 2.31
CA PRO A 52 -16.37 13.91 2.63
C PRO A 52 -16.37 14.39 4.09
N VAL A 53 -15.96 13.52 5.02
CA VAL A 53 -16.03 13.72 6.48
C VAL A 53 -14.71 14.17 7.12
N VAL A 54 -13.61 14.10 6.37
CA VAL A 54 -12.27 14.55 6.79
C VAL A 54 -12.15 16.08 6.76
N GLU A 55 -11.61 16.64 7.84
CA GLU A 55 -11.15 18.02 7.90
C GLU A 55 -9.73 18.13 7.35
N GLY A 56 -9.45 19.16 6.54
CA GLY A 56 -8.16 19.26 5.85
C GLY A 56 -8.03 18.31 4.65
N LYS A 57 -9.09 18.16 3.85
CA LYS A 57 -9.16 17.26 2.66
C LYS A 57 -7.94 17.33 1.75
N MET A 58 -7.44 18.54 1.47
CA MET A 58 -6.24 18.72 0.65
C MET A 58 -5.00 18.08 1.29
N GLY A 59 -4.83 18.22 2.61
CA GLY A 59 -3.74 17.60 3.33
C GLY A 59 -3.86 16.08 3.39
N TYR A 60 -5.08 15.56 3.47
CA TYR A 60 -5.33 14.11 3.42
C TYR A 60 -4.92 13.51 2.07
N ILE A 61 -5.29 14.17 0.96
CA ILE A 61 -4.92 13.72 -0.40
C ILE A 61 -3.40 13.78 -0.57
N ILE A 62 -2.77 14.90 -0.22
CA ILE A 62 -1.32 15.07 -0.34
C ILE A 62 -0.57 14.06 0.53
N GLY A 63 -0.99 13.85 1.78
CA GLY A 63 -0.41 12.86 2.67
C GLY A 63 -0.53 11.44 2.11
N THR A 64 -1.71 11.07 1.59
CA THR A 64 -1.93 9.75 0.99
C THR A 64 -1.05 9.52 -0.24
N LEU A 65 -0.96 10.52 -1.13
CA LEU A 65 -0.11 10.46 -2.33
C LEU A 65 1.38 10.42 -1.97
N ALA A 66 1.82 11.22 -1.00
CA ALA A 66 3.20 11.23 -0.55
C ALA A 66 3.60 9.92 0.13
N GLY A 67 2.72 9.33 0.95
CA GLY A 67 2.92 8.01 1.54
C GLY A 67 3.02 6.90 0.48
N ALA A 68 2.10 6.90 -0.50
CA ALA A 68 2.14 5.97 -1.62
C ALA A 68 3.41 6.12 -2.47
N LEU A 69 3.80 7.36 -2.78
CA LEU A 69 5.03 7.66 -3.51
C LEU A 69 6.26 7.21 -2.72
N THR A 70 6.25 7.38 -1.40
CA THR A 70 7.35 6.92 -0.53
C THR A 70 7.49 5.40 -0.58
N THR A 71 6.38 4.65 -0.45
CA THR A 71 6.41 3.19 -0.62
C THR A 71 6.92 2.82 -2.01
N ALA A 72 6.41 3.47 -3.06
CA ALA A 72 6.83 3.23 -4.44
C ALA A 72 8.32 3.47 -4.64
N VAL A 73 8.87 4.57 -4.13
CA VAL A 73 10.30 4.89 -4.22
C VAL A 73 11.14 3.88 -3.45
N ILE A 74 10.75 3.53 -2.23
CA ILE A 74 11.47 2.55 -1.40
C ILE A 74 11.51 1.19 -2.10
N VAL A 75 10.36 0.69 -2.58
CA VAL A 75 10.31 -0.60 -3.26
C VAL A 75 11.00 -0.55 -4.62
N ASN A 76 10.94 0.57 -5.34
CA ASN A 76 11.59 0.73 -6.65
C ASN A 76 13.12 0.79 -6.54
N ILE A 77 13.67 1.42 -5.50
CA ILE A 77 15.13 1.43 -5.25
C ILE A 77 15.62 0.04 -4.81
N LEU A 78 14.82 -0.68 -4.02
CA LEU A 78 15.19 -2.02 -3.51
C LEU A 78 14.93 -3.14 -4.53
N LYS A 79 14.03 -2.94 -5.51
CA LYS A 79 13.72 -3.90 -6.58
C LYS A 79 14.58 -3.65 -7.84
N LYS A 80 15.15 -4.73 -8.40
CA LYS A 80 15.47 -4.76 -9.84
C LYS A 80 14.13 -4.71 -10.60
N PRO A 81 14.03 -4.01 -11.74
CA PRO A 81 12.76 -3.50 -12.31
C PRO A 81 11.68 -4.58 -12.38
N VAL A 82 10.65 -4.42 -11.54
CA VAL A 82 9.44 -5.27 -11.52
C VAL A 82 8.43 -4.60 -12.45
N ALA A 83 8.74 -4.60 -13.74
CA ALA A 83 7.81 -4.15 -14.77
C ALA A 83 6.76 -5.22 -15.14
N GLU A 84 6.70 -6.34 -14.40
CA GLU A 84 6.04 -7.55 -14.92
C GLU A 84 4.79 -8.01 -14.18
N ARG A 85 4.42 -7.52 -12.99
CA ARG A 85 3.33 -8.18 -12.21
C ARG A 85 2.41 -7.30 -11.37
N GLU A 86 2.24 -6.01 -11.68
CA GLU A 86 1.07 -5.27 -11.18
C GLU A 86 -0.25 -5.78 -11.79
N ALA A 87 -0.18 -6.55 -12.88
CA ALA A 87 -1.34 -7.12 -13.56
C ALA A 87 -2.05 -8.26 -12.78
N GLU A 88 -1.45 -8.84 -11.74
CA GLU A 88 -1.98 -10.03 -11.06
C GLU A 88 -2.69 -9.71 -9.72
N ALA A 89 -2.49 -8.50 -9.17
CA ALA A 89 -3.10 -8.08 -7.91
C ALA A 89 -4.46 -7.37 -8.07
N ALA A 90 -4.89 -7.12 -9.33
CA ALA A 90 -6.18 -6.51 -9.64
C ALA A 90 -7.27 -7.54 -9.99
N SER A 91 -6.98 -8.85 -9.93
CA SER A 91 -7.90 -9.92 -10.34
C SER A 91 -8.41 -10.82 -9.21
N ASP A 92 -8.11 -10.55 -7.94
CA ASP A 92 -8.46 -11.45 -6.83
C ASP A 92 -9.61 -10.94 -5.93
N ASP A 93 -10.57 -10.21 -6.51
CA ASP A 93 -11.75 -9.71 -5.76
C ASP A 93 -13.09 -10.01 -6.48
N THR A 94 -13.15 -11.01 -7.37
CA THR A 94 -14.42 -11.43 -8.02
C THR A 94 -14.84 -12.88 -7.87
N ASP A 95 -14.13 -13.72 -7.11
CA ASP A 95 -14.57 -15.10 -6.86
C ASP A 95 -14.98 -15.28 -5.39
N VAL A 96 -15.91 -14.43 -4.94
CA VAL A 96 -16.80 -14.81 -3.83
C VAL A 96 -17.92 -15.65 -4.47
N ASP A 97 -17.71 -16.96 -4.55
CA ASP A 97 -18.76 -17.91 -4.88
C ASP A 97 -19.84 -17.84 -3.77
N LEU A 98 -20.81 -16.95 -3.97
CA LEU A 98 -22.10 -16.93 -3.27
C LEU A 98 -22.96 -18.08 -3.80
N ASP A 99 -22.52 -19.32 -3.58
CA ASP A 99 -23.41 -20.48 -3.68
C ASP A 99 -24.24 -20.56 -2.41
N MET A 100 -25.27 -19.69 -2.37
CA MET A 100 -26.43 -19.80 -1.49
C MET A 100 -27.25 -21.03 -1.88
N ASP A 101 -26.83 -22.20 -1.42
CA ASP A 101 -27.68 -23.40 -1.40
C ASP A 101 -28.40 -23.52 -0.04
N PHE A 102 -29.58 -22.88 -0.03
CA PHE A 102 -30.78 -23.04 0.85
C PHE A 102 -30.69 -22.78 2.36
#